data_AF-A0A6J8ALL9-F1
#
_entry.id   AF-A0A6J8ALL9-F1
#
_cell.length_a   1.000
_cell.length_b   1.000
_cell.length_c   1.000
_cell.angle_alpha   90.00
_cell.angle_beta   90.00
_cell.angle_gamma   90.00
#
_symmetry.space_group_name_H-M   'P 1'
#
loop_
_entity.id
_entity.type
_entity.pdbx_description
1 polymer ?
#
loop_
_entity_poly.entity_id
_entity_poly.type
_entity_poly.pdbx_seq_one_letter_code
_entity_poly.pdbx_strand_id
1 'polypeptide(L)'
;MPSDCFWTFCRTFISIALEIADLVLDWDFYAEVVATKQESIQKAKDLHYAILAFAIFGTLTCVSSILIKIYCFWKKKDDTSVFVILSLISTWLEDFPQIILAMIVAFKSTELISDVQVIKAGYTIAEAFIQIIRLVWLFRVKKMCIKYCCCDCIGDDNEDENKSWIKRVIICDLFGQSILLLCAIILMVELQVDTFK
;
A
#
# COMPACT_ATOMS: atom_id res chain seq x y z
N MET A 1 -3.26 32.90 -9.89
CA MET A 1 -3.54 31.47 -9.63
C MET A 1 -2.66 30.70 -10.57
N PRO A 2 -1.64 29.90 -10.16
CA PRO A 2 -1.86 28.44 -10.26
C PRO A 2 -0.85 27.45 -9.62
N SER A 3 0.22 27.83 -8.88
CA SER A 3 1.29 26.87 -8.52
C SER A 3 0.78 25.72 -7.67
N ASP A 4 -0.05 26.03 -6.67
CA ASP A 4 -0.46 25.06 -5.66
C ASP A 4 -1.52 24.10 -6.24
N CYS A 5 -2.38 24.59 -7.14
CA CYS A 5 -3.39 23.77 -7.82
C CYS A 5 -2.76 22.74 -8.77
N PHE A 6 -1.71 23.14 -9.48
CA PHE A 6 -0.97 22.23 -10.38
C PHE A 6 -0.27 21.12 -9.60
N TRP A 7 0.40 21.46 -8.50
CA TRP A 7 1.05 20.46 -7.64
C TRP A 7 0.07 19.51 -6.98
N THR A 8 -1.08 20.00 -6.49
CA THR A 8 -2.14 19.14 -5.96
C THR A 8 -2.70 18.22 -7.02
N PHE A 9 -2.98 18.73 -8.22
CA PHE A 9 -3.48 17.93 -9.34
C PHE A 9 -2.50 16.82 -9.73
N CYS A 10 -1.22 17.15 -9.94
CA CYS A 10 -0.19 16.17 -10.29
C CYS A 10 -0.03 15.12 -9.19
N ARG A 11 -0.04 15.52 -7.92
CA ARG A 11 0.06 14.59 -6.78
C ARG A 11 -1.12 13.62 -6.74
N THR A 12 -2.35 14.12 -6.90
CA THR A 12 -3.55 13.27 -6.93
C THR A 12 -3.51 12.32 -8.11
N PHE A 13 -3.15 12.79 -9.30
CA PHE A 13 -3.08 11.96 -10.50
C PHE A 13 -2.01 10.86 -10.39
N ILE A 14 -0.81 11.19 -9.93
CA ILE A 14 0.26 10.20 -9.68
C ILE A 14 -0.22 9.16 -8.67
N SER A 15 -0.88 9.60 -7.60
CA SER A 15 -1.38 8.67 -6.58
C SER A 15 -2.49 7.75 -7.08
N ILE A 16 -3.31 8.20 -8.02
CA ILE A 16 -4.31 7.34 -8.70
C ILE A 16 -3.62 6.37 -9.66
N ALA A 17 -2.62 6.84 -10.41
CA ALA A 17 -1.88 5.99 -11.34
C ALA A 17 -1.14 4.85 -10.62
N LEU A 18 -0.60 5.11 -9.43
CA LEU A 18 0.01 4.08 -8.58
C LEU A 18 -1.00 3.00 -8.15
N GLU A 19 -2.18 3.39 -7.66
CA GLU A 19 -3.23 2.43 -7.29
C GLU A 19 -3.74 1.60 -8.47
N ILE A 20 -3.80 2.20 -9.66
CA ILE A 20 -4.16 1.45 -10.87
C ILE A 20 -3.04 0.48 -11.26
N ALA A 21 -1.77 0.90 -11.16
CA ALA A 21 -0.63 0.04 -11.46
C ALA A 21 -0.57 -1.17 -10.51
N ASP A 22 -0.77 -0.95 -9.21
CA ASP A 22 -0.81 -2.03 -8.22
C ASP A 22 -1.94 -3.03 -8.52
N LEU A 23 -3.15 -2.51 -8.82
CA LEU A 23 -4.27 -3.33 -9.22
C LEU A 23 -3.99 -4.16 -10.48
N VAL A 24 -3.29 -3.59 -11.47
CA VAL A 24 -2.91 -4.34 -12.67
C VAL A 24 -1.95 -5.47 -12.31
N LEU A 25 -0.95 -5.21 -11.46
CA LEU A 25 0.01 -6.24 -11.02
C LEU A 25 -0.67 -7.37 -10.23
N ASP A 26 -1.73 -7.06 -9.50
CA ASP A 26 -2.55 -8.04 -8.80
C ASP A 26 -3.28 -9.00 -9.73
N TRP A 27 -3.91 -8.45 -10.76
CA TRP A 27 -4.62 -9.24 -11.77
C TRP A 27 -3.65 -10.01 -12.66
N ASP A 28 -2.51 -9.43 -13.02
CA ASP A 28 -1.46 -10.12 -13.77
C ASP A 28 -0.90 -11.30 -12.95
N PHE A 29 -0.67 -11.10 -11.66
CA PHE A 29 -0.23 -12.17 -10.76
C PHE A 29 -1.26 -13.31 -10.69
N TYR A 30 -2.55 -12.98 -10.57
CA TYR A 30 -3.61 -13.98 -10.63
C TYR A 30 -3.63 -14.74 -11.97
N ALA A 31 -3.59 -14.00 -13.09
CA ALA A 31 -3.62 -14.58 -14.43
C ALA A 31 -2.47 -15.57 -14.65
N GLU A 32 -1.28 -15.22 -14.16
CA GLU A 32 -0.10 -16.08 -14.23
C GLU A 32 -0.22 -17.32 -13.36
N VAL A 33 -0.68 -17.19 -12.12
CA VAL A 33 -0.93 -18.34 -11.24
C VAL A 33 -1.96 -19.30 -11.83
N VAL A 34 -2.96 -18.80 -12.56
CA VAL A 34 -3.93 -19.65 -13.26
C VAL A 34 -3.33 -20.29 -14.52
N ALA A 35 -2.45 -19.58 -15.22
CA ALA A 35 -1.82 -20.06 -16.46
C ALA A 35 -0.67 -21.06 -16.21
N THR A 36 -0.12 -21.10 -15.00
CA THR A 36 1.01 -21.98 -14.69
C THR A 36 0.66 -23.46 -14.86
N LYS A 37 1.63 -24.23 -15.37
CA LYS A 37 1.52 -25.69 -15.53
C LYS A 37 2.16 -26.47 -14.38
N GLN A 38 2.66 -25.78 -13.36
CA GLN A 38 3.28 -26.42 -12.21
C GLN A 38 2.25 -27.14 -11.35
N GLU A 39 2.47 -28.45 -11.18
CA GLU A 39 1.55 -29.34 -10.47
C GLU A 39 1.34 -28.95 -9.01
N SER A 40 2.39 -28.43 -8.34
CA SER A 40 2.33 -27.96 -6.95
C SER A 40 1.36 -26.79 -6.76
N ILE A 41 1.27 -25.90 -7.75
CA ILE A 41 0.37 -24.75 -7.74
C ILE A 41 -1.03 -25.16 -8.21
N GLN A 42 -1.14 -25.92 -9.31
CA GLN A 42 -2.44 -26.35 -9.85
C GLN A 42 -3.27 -27.18 -8.87
N LYS A 43 -2.63 -27.99 -8.03
CA LYS A 43 -3.33 -28.77 -6.99
C LYS A 43 -3.81 -27.90 -5.83
N ALA A 44 -3.23 -26.72 -5.64
CA ALA A 44 -3.58 -25.79 -4.56
C ALA A 44 -4.76 -24.88 -4.95
N LYS A 45 -5.95 -25.45 -5.16
CA LYS A 45 -7.16 -24.69 -5.53
C LYS A 45 -7.47 -23.55 -4.55
N ASP A 46 -7.24 -23.77 -3.26
CA ASP A 46 -7.46 -22.75 -2.22
C ASP A 46 -6.55 -21.53 -2.41
N LEU A 47 -5.34 -21.72 -2.95
CA LEU A 47 -4.40 -20.63 -3.25
C LEU A 47 -4.93 -19.77 -4.40
N HIS A 48 -5.49 -20.39 -5.44
CA HIS A 48 -6.08 -19.67 -6.58
C HIS A 48 -7.28 -18.83 -6.13
N TYR A 49 -8.16 -19.40 -5.30
CA TYR A 49 -9.31 -18.66 -4.77
C TYR A 49 -8.90 -17.55 -3.82
N ALA A 50 -7.87 -17.77 -2.99
CA ALA A 50 -7.34 -16.71 -2.12
C ALA A 50 -6.79 -15.54 -2.94
N ILE A 51 -5.95 -15.80 -3.94
CA ILE A 51 -5.38 -14.75 -4.80
C ILE A 51 -6.48 -14.00 -5.55
N LEU A 52 -7.47 -14.70 -6.10
CA LEU A 52 -8.62 -14.07 -6.73
C LEU A 52 -9.43 -13.20 -5.76
N ALA A 53 -9.68 -13.68 -4.54
CA ALA A 53 -10.44 -12.96 -3.55
C ALA A 53 -9.74 -11.64 -3.16
N PHE A 54 -8.42 -11.66 -2.99
CA PHE A 54 -7.64 -10.45 -2.71
C PHE A 54 -7.54 -9.52 -3.91
N ALA A 55 -7.41 -10.01 -5.15
CA ALA A 55 -7.46 -9.15 -6.34
C ALA A 55 -8.84 -8.46 -6.51
N ILE A 56 -9.94 -9.17 -6.23
CA ILE A 56 -11.29 -8.57 -6.22
C ILE A 56 -11.40 -7.53 -5.09
N PHE A 57 -10.90 -7.86 -3.89
CA PHE A 57 -10.90 -6.93 -2.77
C PHE A 57 -10.10 -5.68 -3.08
N GLY A 58 -8.90 -5.80 -3.66
CA GLY A 58 -8.09 -4.67 -4.07
C GLY A 58 -8.74 -3.83 -5.15
N THR A 59 -9.50 -4.45 -6.07
CA THR A 59 -10.35 -3.71 -7.02
C THR A 59 -11.35 -2.80 -6.28
N LEU A 60 -11.99 -3.29 -5.22
CA LEU A 60 -12.94 -2.50 -4.43
C LEU A 60 -12.25 -1.38 -3.65
N THR A 61 -11.09 -1.65 -3.05
CA THR A 61 -10.30 -0.65 -2.33
C THR A 61 -9.80 0.44 -3.28
N CYS A 62 -9.24 0.08 -4.43
CA CYS A 62 -8.77 0.99 -5.47
C CYS A 62 -9.90 1.92 -5.95
N VAL A 63 -11.06 1.37 -6.30
CA VAL A 63 -12.23 2.19 -6.71
C VAL A 63 -12.65 3.13 -5.59
N SER A 64 -12.73 2.65 -4.34
CA SER A 64 -13.10 3.46 -3.19
C SER A 64 -12.11 4.60 -2.94
N SER A 65 -10.81 4.32 -3.06
CA SER A 65 -9.73 5.30 -2.88
C SER A 65 -9.77 6.37 -3.97
N ILE A 66 -9.96 5.98 -5.24
CA ILE A 66 -10.10 6.92 -6.36
C ILE A 66 -11.30 7.84 -6.15
N LEU A 67 -12.46 7.29 -5.76
CA LEU A 67 -13.66 8.09 -5.50
C LEU A 67 -13.44 9.11 -4.37
N ILE A 68 -12.78 8.70 -3.28
CA ILE A 68 -12.46 9.58 -2.16
C ILE A 68 -11.45 10.67 -2.58
N LYS A 69 -10.41 10.32 -3.32
CA LYS A 69 -9.41 11.27 -3.84
C LYS A 69 -10.05 12.32 -4.75
N ILE A 70 -10.92 11.90 -5.66
CA ILE A 70 -11.66 12.81 -6.55
C ILE A 70 -12.57 13.71 -5.71
N TYR A 71 -13.32 13.16 -4.75
CA TYR A 71 -14.19 13.92 -3.88
C TYR A 71 -13.42 14.99 -3.07
N CYS A 72 -12.30 14.62 -2.45
CA CYS A 72 -11.42 15.53 -1.71
C CYS A 72 -10.84 16.62 -2.62
N PHE A 73 -10.42 16.28 -3.84
CA PHE A 73 -9.94 17.23 -4.83
C PHE A 73 -11.02 18.27 -5.19
N TRP A 74 -12.24 17.82 -5.46
CA TRP A 74 -13.38 18.70 -5.79
C TRP A 74 -13.78 19.60 -4.62
N LYS A 75 -13.79 19.06 -3.39
CA LYS A 75 -14.11 19.83 -2.19
C LYS A 75 -12.98 20.73 -1.72
N LYS A 76 -11.79 20.66 -2.34
CA LYS A 76 -10.55 21.33 -1.89
C LYS A 76 -10.29 21.10 -0.40
N LYS A 77 -10.64 19.91 0.10
CA LYS A 77 -10.50 19.54 1.50
C LYS A 77 -9.38 18.52 1.61
N ASP A 78 -8.32 18.90 2.31
CA ASP A 78 -7.22 17.98 2.64
C ASP A 78 -7.56 17.26 3.94
N ASP A 79 -8.29 16.14 3.83
CA ASP A 79 -8.70 15.34 4.99
C ASP A 79 -7.63 14.28 5.28
N THR A 80 -6.53 14.72 5.88
CA THR A 80 -5.36 13.88 6.14
C THR A 80 -5.69 12.61 6.94
N SER A 81 -6.71 12.64 7.80
CA SER A 81 -7.14 11.47 8.57
C SER A 81 -7.70 10.36 7.68
N VAL A 82 -8.53 10.72 6.69
CA VAL A 82 -9.14 9.78 5.75
C VAL A 82 -8.07 9.10 4.90
N PHE A 83 -7.08 9.84 4.42
CA PHE A 83 -5.97 9.27 3.65
C PHE A 83 -5.10 8.32 4.48
N VAL A 84 -4.86 8.63 5.75
CA VAL A 84 -4.09 7.74 6.65
C VAL A 84 -4.87 6.44 6.94
N ILE A 85 -6.19 6.52 7.12
CA ILE A 85 -7.02 5.33 7.34
C ILE A 85 -7.08 4.46 6.07
N LEU A 86 -7.27 5.07 4.91
CA LEU A 86 -7.24 4.35 3.63
C LEU A 86 -5.90 3.66 3.41
N SER A 87 -4.79 4.35 3.69
CA SER A 87 -3.43 3.78 3.63
C SER A 87 -3.32 2.55 4.53
N LEU A 88 -3.80 2.65 5.78
CA LEU A 88 -3.76 1.54 6.72
C LEU A 88 -4.59 0.34 6.24
N ILE A 89 -5.80 0.60 5.72
CA ILE A 89 -6.70 -0.44 5.21
C ILE A 89 -6.07 -1.17 4.02
N SER A 90 -5.54 -0.42 3.05
CA SER A 90 -4.82 -0.97 1.89
C SER A 90 -3.66 -1.86 2.35
N THR A 91 -2.76 -1.28 3.17
CA THR A 91 -1.57 -1.96 3.69
C THR A 91 -1.88 -3.31 4.33
N TRP A 92 -2.86 -3.36 5.25
CA TRP A 92 -3.09 -4.54 6.08
C TRP A 92 -4.09 -5.53 5.49
N LEU A 93 -5.08 -5.08 4.72
CA LEU A 93 -6.15 -5.94 4.21
C LEU A 93 -5.96 -6.33 2.75
N GLU A 94 -5.11 -5.63 2.00
CA GLU A 94 -4.87 -5.87 0.57
C GLU A 94 -3.41 -6.25 0.35
N ASP A 95 -2.47 -5.30 0.48
CA ASP A 95 -1.07 -5.49 0.10
C ASP A 95 -0.40 -6.62 0.90
N PHE A 96 -0.65 -6.65 2.22
CA PHE A 96 0.00 -7.62 3.11
C PHE A 96 -0.44 -9.06 2.83
N PRO A 97 -1.74 -9.40 2.79
CA PRO A 97 -2.15 -10.74 2.35
C PRO A 97 -1.61 -11.12 0.97
N GLN A 98 -1.54 -10.16 0.05
CA GLN A 98 -1.15 -10.45 -1.33
C GLN A 98 0.35 -10.68 -1.51
N ILE A 99 1.20 -9.96 -0.78
CA ILE A 99 2.65 -10.25 -0.77
C ILE A 99 2.94 -11.60 -0.10
N ILE A 100 2.17 -11.97 0.94
CA ILE A 100 2.28 -13.29 1.57
C ILE A 100 1.87 -14.40 0.60
N LEU A 101 0.79 -14.21 -0.17
CA LEU A 101 0.39 -15.16 -1.20
C LEU A 101 1.43 -15.27 -2.32
N ALA A 102 2.04 -14.15 -2.73
CA ALA A 102 3.15 -14.15 -3.68
C ALA A 102 4.35 -14.94 -3.17
N MET A 103 4.73 -14.76 -1.90
CA MET A 103 5.76 -15.57 -1.24
C MET A 103 5.41 -17.06 -1.20
N ILE A 104 4.16 -17.41 -0.87
CA ILE A 104 3.73 -18.82 -0.86
C ILE A 104 3.83 -19.43 -2.25
N VAL A 105 3.48 -18.68 -3.31
CA VAL A 105 3.66 -19.13 -4.69
C VAL A 105 5.13 -19.33 -5.00
N ALA A 106 5.99 -18.34 -4.70
CA ALA A 106 7.43 -18.41 -4.94
C ALA A 106 8.09 -19.62 -4.27
N PHE A 107 7.79 -19.88 -2.99
CA PHE A 107 8.33 -21.04 -2.27
C PHE A 107 7.79 -22.39 -2.76
N LYS A 108 6.65 -22.41 -3.45
CA LYS A 108 6.05 -23.63 -4.01
C LYS A 108 6.39 -23.86 -5.48
N SER A 109 6.88 -22.84 -6.17
CA SER A 109 7.31 -22.96 -7.55
C SER A 109 8.69 -23.57 -7.65
N THR A 110 8.86 -24.50 -8.59
CA THR A 110 10.15 -25.15 -8.87
C THR A 110 10.83 -24.61 -10.13
N GLU A 111 10.12 -23.81 -10.93
CA GLU A 111 10.68 -23.10 -12.08
C GLU A 111 10.68 -21.60 -11.84
N LEU A 112 11.61 -20.94 -12.53
CA LEU A 112 11.87 -19.51 -12.51
C LEU A 112 10.59 -18.71 -12.47
N ILE A 113 10.50 -17.96 -11.39
CA ILE A 113 9.39 -17.09 -11.07
C ILE A 113 9.25 -16.00 -12.14
N SER A 114 8.10 -16.02 -12.82
CA SER A 114 7.29 -14.86 -13.21
C SER A 114 7.96 -13.48 -13.14
N ASP A 115 8.17 -12.85 -14.30
CA ASP A 115 8.53 -11.42 -14.40
C ASP A 115 7.55 -10.54 -13.61
N VAL A 116 6.28 -10.96 -13.48
CA VAL A 116 5.24 -10.24 -12.73
C VAL A 116 5.55 -10.19 -11.24
N GLN A 117 6.02 -11.28 -10.63
CA GLN A 117 6.38 -11.27 -9.21
C GLN A 117 7.61 -10.39 -8.93
N VAL A 118 8.58 -10.34 -9.85
CA VAL A 118 9.75 -9.44 -9.74
C VAL A 118 9.31 -7.99 -9.81
N ILE A 119 8.49 -7.64 -10.82
CA ILE A 119 7.95 -6.28 -10.97
C ILE A 119 7.12 -5.91 -9.74
N LYS A 120 6.28 -6.82 -9.26
CA LYS A 120 5.46 -6.62 -8.07
C LYS A 120 6.29 -6.40 -6.81
N ALA A 121 7.27 -7.25 -6.54
CA ALA A 121 8.16 -7.07 -5.39
C ALA A 121 8.91 -5.73 -5.45
N GLY A 122 9.42 -5.37 -6.64
CA GLY A 122 10.07 -4.07 -6.86
C GLY A 122 9.13 -2.88 -6.64
N TYR A 123 7.90 -2.99 -7.14
CA TYR A 123 6.85 -1.99 -6.94
C TYR A 123 6.50 -1.85 -5.45
N THR A 124 6.26 -2.94 -4.73
CA THR A 124 5.97 -2.94 -3.28
C THR A 124 7.11 -2.32 -2.48
N ILE A 125 8.38 -2.59 -2.84
CA ILE A 125 9.54 -1.94 -2.20
C ILE A 125 9.49 -0.42 -2.42
N ALA A 126 9.33 0.02 -3.67
CA ALA A 126 9.32 1.44 -4.02
C ALA A 126 8.16 2.17 -3.33
N GLU A 127 6.97 1.58 -3.33
CA GLU A 127 5.80 2.13 -2.66
C GLU A 127 6.01 2.22 -1.15
N ALA A 128 6.47 1.15 -0.49
CA ALA A 128 6.71 1.16 0.94
C ALA A 128 7.72 2.24 1.35
N PHE A 129 8.78 2.44 0.57
CA PHE A 129 9.73 3.54 0.79
C PHE A 129 9.07 4.92 0.69
N ILE A 130 8.27 5.17 -0.36
CA ILE A 130 7.55 6.43 -0.55
C ILE A 130 6.58 6.67 0.62
N GLN A 131 5.84 5.65 1.04
CA GLN A 131 4.88 5.73 2.12
C GLN A 131 5.56 6.00 3.47
N ILE A 132 6.66 5.30 3.79
CA ILE A 132 7.46 5.55 5.01
C ILE A 132 7.97 7.00 5.03
N ILE A 133 8.54 7.50 3.92
CA ILE A 133 9.03 8.88 3.83
C ILE A 133 7.87 9.86 4.08
N ARG A 134 6.71 9.62 3.46
CA ARG A 134 5.50 10.43 3.63
C ARG A 134 5.05 10.46 5.10
N LEU A 135 4.94 9.30 5.75
CA LEU A 135 4.51 9.18 7.15
C LEU A 135 5.49 9.86 8.10
N VAL A 136 6.80 9.67 7.89
CA VAL A 136 7.85 10.32 8.70
C VAL A 136 7.81 11.84 8.53
N TRP A 137 7.62 12.33 7.30
CA TRP A 137 7.50 13.76 7.03
C TRP A 137 6.26 14.34 7.72
N LEU A 138 5.11 13.66 7.60
CA LEU A 138 3.85 14.08 8.22
C LEU A 138 3.95 14.09 9.76
N PHE A 139 4.64 13.10 10.33
CA PHE A 139 4.94 13.04 11.76
C PHE A 139 5.85 14.21 12.20
N ARG A 140 6.89 14.53 11.43
CA ARG A 140 7.79 15.66 11.73
C ARG A 140 7.09 17.01 11.64
N VAL A 141 6.32 17.25 10.58
CA VAL A 141 5.59 18.51 10.38
C VAL A 141 4.57 18.70 11.50
N LYS A 142 3.77 17.69 11.85
CA LYS A 142 2.82 17.78 12.97
C LYS A 142 3.51 17.99 14.32
N LYS A 143 4.65 17.34 14.56
CA LYS A 143 5.45 17.57 15.78
C LYS A 143 5.95 19.01 15.88
N MET A 144 6.31 19.65 14.75
CA MET A 144 6.69 21.07 14.74
C MET A 144 5.49 21.98 14.98
N CYS A 145 4.35 21.79 14.30
CA CYS A 145 3.16 22.61 14.54
C CYS A 145 2.66 22.55 15.99
N ILE A 146 2.70 21.38 16.63
CA ILE A 146 2.33 21.24 18.05
C ILE A 146 3.32 22.01 18.94
N LYS A 147 4.63 21.96 18.64
CA LYS A 147 5.64 22.65 19.46
C LYS A 147 5.54 24.18 19.37
N TYR A 148 5.06 24.72 18.25
CA TYR A 148 4.92 26.18 18.05
C TYR A 148 3.52 26.71 18.42
N CYS A 149 2.45 25.91 18.33
CA CYS A 149 1.10 26.34 18.71
C CYS A 149 0.76 26.13 20.20
N CYS A 150 1.55 25.35 20.97
CA CYS A 150 1.33 25.18 22.41
C CYS A 150 1.58 26.44 23.27
N CYS A 151 1.83 27.61 22.66
CA CYS A 151 1.87 28.88 23.39
C CYS A 151 0.51 29.58 23.49
N ASP A 152 -0.51 29.20 22.71
CA ASP A 152 -1.85 29.78 22.80
C ASP A 152 -2.90 28.73 22.40
N CYS A 153 -3.53 28.09 23.39
CA CYS A 153 -4.98 27.75 23.42
C CYS A 153 -5.28 26.81 24.60
N ILE A 154 -6.18 27.29 25.46
CA ILE A 154 -6.84 26.57 26.55
C ILE A 154 -7.93 25.67 25.96
N GLY A 155 -7.94 24.40 26.36
CA GLY A 155 -9.13 23.57 26.60
C GLY A 155 -10.00 23.16 25.42
N ASP A 156 -9.77 21.96 24.90
CA ASP A 156 -10.84 21.07 24.42
C ASP A 156 -10.40 19.60 24.60
N ASP A 157 -10.93 18.91 25.63
CA ASP A 157 -10.53 17.54 26.00
C ASP A 157 -10.77 16.52 24.84
N ASN A 158 -11.67 16.83 23.89
CA ASN A 158 -11.90 16.01 22.70
C ASN A 158 -10.76 16.10 21.66
N GLU A 159 -9.99 17.18 21.64
CA GLU A 159 -8.93 17.37 20.66
C GLU A 159 -7.69 16.50 20.97
N ASP A 160 -7.46 16.22 22.25
CA ASP A 160 -6.35 15.41 22.74
C ASP A 160 -6.57 13.91 22.49
N GLU A 161 -7.81 13.40 22.63
CA GLU A 161 -8.13 12.01 22.26
C GLU A 161 -7.96 11.77 20.75
N ASN A 162 -8.44 12.68 19.90
CA ASN A 162 -8.31 12.56 18.45
C ASN A 162 -6.83 12.61 18.01
N LYS A 163 -6.01 13.47 18.62
CA LYS A 163 -4.56 13.53 18.39
C LYS A 163 -3.85 12.24 18.81
N SER A 164 -4.25 11.64 19.94
CA SER A 164 -3.71 10.36 20.41
C SER A 164 -4.03 9.22 19.45
N TRP A 165 -5.28 9.16 18.97
CA TRP A 165 -5.71 8.12 18.03
C TRP A 165 -4.97 8.20 16.68
N ILE A 166 -4.88 9.39 16.09
CA ILE A 166 -4.15 9.59 14.81
C ILE A 166 -2.67 9.18 14.94
N LYS A 167 -2.02 9.45 16.08
CA LYS A 167 -0.64 9.00 16.32
C LYS A 167 -0.54 7.47 16.31
N ARG A 168 -1.48 6.76 16.95
CA ARG A 168 -1.50 5.29 16.97
C ARG A 168 -1.70 4.71 15.57
N VAL A 169 -2.59 5.30 14.78
CA VAL A 169 -2.83 4.90 13.39
C VAL A 169 -1.57 5.08 12.54
N ILE A 170 -0.88 6.23 12.63
CA ILE A 170 0.38 6.47 11.92
C ILE A 170 1.46 5.46 12.31
N ILE A 171 1.58 5.13 13.59
CA ILE A 171 2.55 4.13 14.07
C ILE A 171 2.22 2.74 13.53
N CYS A 172 0.94 2.35 13.54
CA CYS A 172 0.48 1.07 12.99
C CYS A 172 0.74 0.97 11.48
N ASP A 173 0.49 2.06 10.74
CA ASP A 173 0.72 2.15 9.31
C ASP A 173 2.23 2.06 8.99
N LEU A 174 3.07 2.78 9.74
CA LEU A 174 4.53 2.70 9.61
C LEU A 174 5.05 1.28 9.88
N PHE A 175 4.49 0.59 10.88
CA PHE A 175 4.85 -0.77 11.21
C PHE A 175 4.44 -1.74 10.10
N GLY A 176 3.22 -1.61 9.57
CA GLY A 176 2.73 -2.39 8.44
C GLY A 176 3.61 -2.23 7.20
N GLN A 177 3.93 -0.98 6.85
CA GLN A 177 4.83 -0.67 5.73
C GLN A 177 6.25 -1.23 5.92
N SER A 178 6.76 -1.27 7.16
CA SER A 178 8.06 -1.88 7.45
C SER A 178 8.03 -3.41 7.27
N ILE A 179 6.93 -4.07 7.66
CA ILE A 179 6.73 -5.50 7.44
C ILE A 179 6.61 -5.80 5.95
N LEU A 180 5.79 -5.05 5.21
CA LEU A 180 5.64 -5.18 3.76
C LEU A 180 6.98 -5.07 3.05
N LEU A 181 7.78 -4.07 3.40
CA LEU A 181 9.12 -3.89 2.85
C LEU A 181 10.00 -5.11 3.11
N LEU A 182 9.98 -5.66 4.33
CA LEU A 182 10.75 -6.85 4.68
C LEU A 182 10.27 -8.09 3.91
N CYS A 183 8.95 -8.30 3.80
CA CYS A 183 8.37 -9.38 3.00
C CYS A 183 8.74 -9.26 1.51
N ALA A 184 8.67 -8.06 0.95
CA ALA A 184 9.01 -7.82 -0.45
C ALA A 184 10.51 -8.02 -0.72
N ILE A 185 11.39 -7.65 0.22
CA ILE A 185 12.83 -7.94 0.12
C ILE A 185 13.08 -9.45 0.17
N ILE A 186 12.44 -10.18 1.10
CA ILE A 186 12.56 -11.65 1.20
C ILE A 186 12.11 -12.29 -0.10
N LEU A 187 10.95 -11.88 -0.62
CA LEU A 187 10.44 -12.34 -1.91
C LEU A 187 11.50 -12.10 -3.00
N MET A 188 11.98 -10.87 -3.16
CA MET A 188 13.00 -10.52 -4.16
C MET A 188 14.27 -11.37 -4.05
N VAL A 189 14.76 -11.62 -2.83
CA VAL A 189 15.93 -12.48 -2.61
C VAL A 189 15.66 -13.90 -3.07
N GLU A 190 14.49 -14.46 -2.73
CA GLU A 190 14.11 -15.81 -3.19
C GLU A 190 14.04 -15.88 -4.72
N LEU A 191 13.42 -14.88 -5.37
CA LEU A 191 13.31 -14.82 -6.83
C LEU A 191 14.68 -14.78 -7.50
N GLN A 192 15.63 -14.05 -6.92
CA GLN A 192 17.00 -13.96 -7.43
C GLN A 192 17.76 -15.27 -7.25
N VAL A 193 17.62 -15.95 -6.10
CA VAL A 193 18.27 -17.23 -5.84
C VAL A 193 17.84 -18.29 -6.86
N ASP A 194 16.56 -18.31 -7.23
CA ASP A 194 16.05 -19.26 -8.22
C ASP A 194 16.44 -18.91 -9.66
N THR A 195 16.82 -17.65 -9.95
CA THR A 195 17.36 -17.26 -11.26
C THR A 195 18.76 -17.85 -11.52
N PHE A 196 19.50 -18.22 -10.47
CA PHE A 196 20.87 -18.75 -10.57
C PHE A 196 20.97 -20.28 -10.42
N LYS A 197 19.85 -21.00 -10.26
CA LYS A 197 19.80 -22.47 -10.23
C LYS A 197 19.58 -23.03 -11.64
#